data_AF-A0AAV4VJ49-F1
#
_entry.id   AF-A0AAV4VJ49-F1
#
_cell.length_a   1.000
_cell.length_b   1.000
_cell.length_c   1.000
_cell.angle_alpha   90.00
_cell.angle_beta   90.00
_cell.angle_gamma   90.00
#
_symmetry.space_group_name_H-M   'P 1'
#
loop_
_entity.id
_entity.type
_entity.pdbx_description
1 polymer ?
#
loop_
_entity_poly.entity_id
_entity_poly.type
_entity_poly.pdbx_seq_one_letter_code
_entity_poly.pdbx_strand_id
1 'polypeptide(L)'
;MFKKWKNRVIELKKIAILRRLSRLSFKQVTCQLLQARSRVAHLKNITIVRLELLACYIGARLADTVKKDLKLEDVDVFYWSDSMDALHCIKKEGPWKTFV
;
A
#
# COMPACT_ATOMS: atom_id res chain seq x y z
N MET A 1 -1.47 28.75 -9.00
CA MET A 1 -2.09 27.57 -8.35
C MET A 1 -1.22 26.29 -8.40
N PHE A 2 -0.36 26.10 -9.41
CA PHE A 2 0.50 24.91 -9.59
C PHE A 2 1.76 24.82 -8.70
N LYS A 3 2.19 25.89 -8.02
CA LYS A 3 3.43 25.90 -7.21
C LYS A 3 3.29 25.26 -5.81
N LYS A 4 2.06 25.04 -5.32
CA LYS A 4 1.81 24.55 -3.94
C LYS A 4 1.88 23.02 -3.80
N TRP A 5 1.95 22.28 -4.91
CA TRP A 5 1.99 20.82 -4.92
C TRP A 5 3.40 20.22 -5.00
N LYS A 6 4.40 20.99 -5.43
CA LYS A 6 5.77 20.49 -5.61
C LYS A 6 6.45 20.09 -4.29
N ASN A 7 6.05 20.71 -3.17
CA ASN A 7 6.66 20.47 -1.85
C ASN A 7 5.88 19.49 -0.96
N ARG A 8 4.74 18.93 -1.43
CA ARG A 8 3.98 17.93 -0.65
C ARG A 8 4.15 16.50 -1.15
N VAL A 9 4.70 16.32 -2.36
CA VAL A 9 4.98 14.99 -2.94
C VAL A 9 6.26 14.38 -2.34
N ILE A 10 7.04 15.15 -1.57
CA ILE A 10 8.22 14.65 -0.83
C ILE A 10 7.80 13.90 0.44
N GLU A 11 6.55 13.98 0.86
CA GLU A 11 6.01 13.33 2.05
C GLU A 11 5.19 12.10 1.67
N LEU A 12 5.76 11.21 0.84
CA LEU A 12 5.13 9.94 0.48
C LEU A 12 4.91 9.12 1.76
N LYS A 13 3.65 9.12 2.21
CA LYS A 13 3.13 8.34 3.31
C LYS A 13 3.54 6.88 3.11
N LYS A 14 4.40 6.43 4.01
CA LYS A 14 4.91 5.07 4.11
C LYS A 14 3.72 4.10 4.16
N ILE A 15 3.62 3.20 3.19
CA ILE A 15 2.76 2.02 3.31
C ILE A 15 3.41 1.15 4.40
N ALA A 16 2.81 1.15 5.58
CA ALA A 16 3.24 0.39 6.73
C ALA A 16 2.39 -0.87 6.84
N ILE A 17 3.02 -2.03 6.82
CA ILE A 17 2.37 -3.29 7.21
C ILE A 17 2.42 -3.33 8.74
N LEU A 18 1.28 -3.08 9.38
CA LEU A 18 1.14 -3.06 10.84
C LEU A 18 0.81 -4.47 11.34
N ARG A 19 1.74 -5.09 12.06
CA ARG A 19 1.47 -6.32 12.82
C ARG A 19 0.75 -5.95 14.13
N ARG A 20 -0.49 -6.41 14.32
CA ARG A 20 -1.17 -6.35 15.62
C ARG A 20 -0.71 -7.54 16.47
N LEU A 21 0.08 -7.29 17.52
CA LEU A 21 0.32 -8.27 18.58
C LEU A 21 -0.67 -8.00 19.72
N SER A 22 -1.60 -8.91 19.98
CA SER A 22 -2.42 -8.88 21.20
C SER A 22 -2.02 -10.05 22.09
N ARG A 23 -1.32 -9.77 23.19
CA ARG A 23 -1.16 -10.71 24.31
C ARG A 23 -1.80 -10.07 25.55
N LEU A 24 -2.67 -10.83 26.22
CA LEU A 24 -3.51 -10.36 27.33
C LEU A 24 -2.68 -10.02 28.57
N SER A 25 -2.64 -8.74 28.91
CA SER A 25 -2.63 -8.13 30.26
C SER A 25 -2.38 -6.64 30.06
N PHE A 26 -3.43 -5.82 30.19
CA PHE A 26 -3.57 -4.48 29.58
C PHE A 26 -3.51 -4.52 28.03
N LYS A 27 -4.56 -4.03 27.35
CA LYS A 27 -4.67 -4.04 25.86
C LYS A 27 -3.66 -3.08 25.22
N GLN A 28 -2.38 -3.42 25.23
CA GLN A 28 -1.35 -2.65 24.54
C GLN A 28 -1.27 -3.13 23.09
N VAL A 29 -1.78 -2.30 22.17
CA VAL A 29 -1.59 -2.53 20.74
C VAL A 29 -0.17 -2.06 20.39
N THR A 30 0.66 -2.98 19.92
CA THR A 30 1.99 -2.63 19.40
C THR A 30 1.94 -2.58 17.88
N CYS A 31 2.60 -1.57 17.31
CA CYS A 31 2.68 -1.31 15.88
C CYS A 31 4.15 -1.22 15.51
N GLN A 32 4.61 -2.13 14.64
CA GLN A 32 5.99 -2.14 14.15
C GLN A 32 5.98 -2.04 12.63
N LEU A 33 6.87 -1.21 12.07
CA LEU A 33 7.07 -1.12 10.62
C LEU A 33 7.96 -2.29 10.17
N LEU A 34 7.38 -3.24 9.44
CA LEU A 34 8.12 -4.41 8.96
C LEU A 34 8.91 -4.13 7.68
N GLN A 35 8.30 -3.43 6.73
CA GLN A 35 8.94 -3.08 5.46
C GLN A 35 8.29 -1.83 4.87
N ALA A 36 9.07 -1.05 4.13
CA ALA A 36 8.60 0.06 3.33
C ALA A 36 9.36 0.10 1.99
N ARG A 37 8.70 0.54 0.93
CA ARG A 37 9.32 0.77 -0.39
C ARG A 37 8.76 2.05 -0.99
N SER A 38 9.66 2.87 -1.52
CA SER A 38 9.31 4.05 -2.30
C SER A 38 9.81 3.89 -3.73
N ARG A 39 9.06 4.42 -4.70
CA ARG A 39 9.46 4.50 -6.10
C ARG A 39 9.06 5.87 -6.63
N VAL A 40 9.96 6.52 -7.35
CA VAL A 40 9.62 7.73 -8.11
C VAL A 40 8.71 7.34 -9.26
N ALA A 41 7.60 8.06 -9.44
CA ALA A 41 6.68 7.82 -10.54
C ALA A 41 7.41 8.00 -11.89
N HIS A 42 7.13 7.13 -12.85
CA HIS A 42 7.70 7.26 -14.18
C HIS A 42 7.20 8.54 -14.86
N LEU A 43 8.07 9.24 -15.59
CA LEU A 43 7.72 10.44 -16.37
C LEU A 43 6.86 10.15 -17.61
N LYS A 44 6.48 8.89 -17.85
CA LYS A 44 5.57 8.50 -18.92
C LYS A 44 4.16 8.99 -18.60
N ASN A 45 3.34 9.21 -19.63
CA ASN A 45 1.93 9.59 -19.52
C ASN A 45 1.10 8.43 -18.92
N ILE A 46 1.19 8.24 -17.60
CA ILE A 46 0.41 7.28 -16.82
C ILE A 46 -0.62 8.08 -16.03
N THR A 47 -1.88 7.61 -16.02
CA THR A 47 -2.95 8.25 -15.25
C THR A 47 -2.73 8.07 -13.75
N ILE A 48 -3.25 8.99 -12.94
CA ILE A 48 -3.14 8.94 -11.48
C ILE A 48 -3.69 7.61 -10.94
N VAL A 49 -4.89 7.20 -11.37
CA VAL A 49 -5.50 5.92 -10.98
C VAL A 49 -4.59 4.71 -11.29
N ARG A 50 -3.88 4.73 -12.42
CA ARG A 50 -2.92 3.66 -12.77
C ARG A 50 -1.70 3.66 -11.83
N LEU A 51 -1.23 4.82 -11.39
CA LEU A 51 -0.16 4.92 -10.39
C LEU A 51 -0.61 4.44 -9.02
N GLU A 52 -1.83 4.75 -8.61
CA GLU A 52 -2.40 4.32 -7.33
C GLU A 52 -2.64 2.81 -7.29
N LEU A 53 -3.13 2.23 -8.39
CA LEU A 53 -3.24 0.78 -8.54
C LEU A 53 -1.87 0.10 -8.51
N LEU A 54 -0.86 0.69 -9.16
CA LEU A 54 0.51 0.18 -9.11
C LEU A 54 1.08 0.24 -7.69
N ALA A 55 0.79 1.29 -6.94
CA ALA A 55 1.18 1.41 -5.54
C ALA A 55 0.54 0.31 -4.67
N CYS A 56 -0.76 0.05 -4.85
CA CYS A 56 -1.48 -1.04 -4.18
C CYS A 56 -0.86 -2.42 -4.51
N TYR A 57 -0.56 -2.67 -5.79
CA TYR A 57 0.07 -3.91 -6.24
C TYR A 57 1.47 -4.12 -5.62
N ILE A 58 2.29 -3.07 -5.60
CA ILE A 58 3.61 -3.13 -4.97
C ILE A 58 3.48 -3.38 -3.46
N GLY A 59 2.54 -2.71 -2.79
CA GLY A 59 2.24 -2.93 -1.37
C GLY A 59 1.84 -4.37 -1.06
N ALA A 60 0.95 -4.94 -1.86
CA ALA A 60 0.51 -6.34 -1.72
C ALA A 60 1.67 -7.33 -1.90
N ARG A 61 2.53 -7.12 -2.91
CA ARG A 61 3.71 -7.97 -3.11
C ARG A 61 4.73 -7.87 -1.98
N LEU A 62 4.92 -6.69 -1.43
CA LEU A 62 5.80 -6.51 -0.27
C LEU A 62 5.23 -7.24 0.94
N ALA A 63 3.94 -7.11 1.20
CA ALA A 63 3.30 -7.84 2.30
C ALA A 63 3.39 -9.35 2.15
N ASP A 64 3.17 -9.88 0.94
CA ASP A 64 3.33 -11.32 0.66
C ASP A 64 4.78 -11.79 0.90
N THR A 65 5.77 -10.96 0.53
CA THR A 65 7.19 -11.25 0.79
C THR A 65 7.47 -11.30 2.29
N VAL A 66 7.07 -10.27 3.04
CA VAL A 66 7.22 -10.22 4.51
C VAL A 66 6.50 -11.38 5.18
N LYS A 67 5.30 -11.72 4.72
CA LYS A 67 4.49 -12.80 5.30
C LYS A 67 5.22 -14.13 5.20
N LYS A 68 5.82 -14.43 4.04
CA LYS A 68 6.62 -15.64 3.80
C LYS A 68 7.93 -15.63 4.57
N ASP A 69 8.68 -14.54 4.52
CA ASP A 69 9.99 -14.43 5.17
C ASP A 69 9.89 -14.58 6.70
N LEU A 70 8.80 -14.09 7.29
CA LEU A 70 8.53 -14.16 8.73
C LEU A 70 7.68 -15.36 9.15
N LYS A 71 7.29 -16.24 8.22
CA LYS A 71 6.42 -17.41 8.46
C LYS A 71 5.12 -17.03 9.18
N LEU A 72 4.42 -16.03 8.64
CA LEU A 72 3.18 -15.47 9.18
C LEU A 72 1.95 -15.89 8.36
N GLU A 73 1.99 -17.04 7.68
CA GLU A 73 0.93 -17.53 6.78
C GLU A 73 -0.46 -17.54 7.44
N ASP A 74 -0.52 -17.91 8.71
CA ASP A 74 -1.75 -18.01 9.50
C ASP A 74 -2.23 -16.68 10.11
N VAL A 75 -1.51 -15.59 9.88
CA VAL A 75 -1.89 -14.26 10.39
C VAL A 75 -2.78 -13.55 9.38
N ASP A 76 -3.91 -13.03 9.86
CA ASP A 76 -4.80 -12.18 9.08
C ASP A 76 -4.07 -10.91 8.60
N VAL A 77 -4.21 -10.62 7.30
CA VAL A 77 -3.58 -9.46 6.66
C VAL A 77 -4.67 -8.54 6.13
N PHE A 78 -4.62 -7.27 6.55
CA PHE A 78 -5.51 -6.22 6.08
C PHE A 78 -4.73 -5.18 5.28
N TYR A 79 -5.19 -4.89 4.07
CA TYR A 79 -4.61 -3.87 3.18
C TYR A 79 -5.41 -2.58 3.26
N TRP A 80 -4.70 -1.45 3.23
CA TRP A 80 -5.28 -0.11 3.36
C TRP A 80 -4.73 0.78 2.26
N SER A 81 -5.60 1.59 1.65
CA SER A 81 -5.25 2.62 0.67
C SER A 81 -6.13 3.84 0.92
N ASP A 82 -5.57 5.04 0.77
CA ASP A 82 -6.31 6.31 0.85
C ASP A 82 -6.89 6.76 -0.50
N SER A 83 -6.57 6.06 -1.59
CA SER A 83 -7.17 6.31 -2.90
C SER A 83 -8.53 5.62 -3.03
N MET A 84 -9.59 6.43 -3.05
CA MET A 84 -10.94 5.96 -3.38
C MET A 84 -11.01 5.39 -4.80
N ASP A 85 -10.29 5.98 -5.75
CA ASP A 85 -10.26 5.53 -7.15
C ASP A 85 -9.63 4.14 -7.27
N ALA A 86 -8.51 3.89 -6.58
CA ALA A 86 -7.87 2.59 -6.54
C ALA A 86 -8.76 1.55 -5.86
N LEU A 87 -9.41 1.90 -4.74
CA LEU A 87 -10.36 1.00 -4.07
C LEU A 87 -11.58 0.69 -4.94
N HIS A 88 -12.13 1.69 -5.62
CA HIS A 88 -13.23 1.51 -6.57
C HIS A 88 -12.80 0.59 -7.72
N CYS A 89 -11.61 0.84 -8.29
CA CYS A 89 -11.05 -0.02 -9.30
C CYS A 89 -10.90 -1.45 -8.79
N ILE A 90 -10.23 -1.71 -7.65
CA ILE A 90 -10.02 -3.06 -7.10
C ILE A 90 -11.34 -3.81 -6.85
N LYS A 91 -12.37 -3.11 -6.37
CA LYS A 91 -13.70 -3.71 -6.10
C LYS A 91 -14.50 -4.02 -7.36
N LYS A 92 -14.17 -3.40 -8.50
CA LYS A 92 -14.93 -3.55 -9.72
C LYS A 92 -14.63 -4.90 -10.36
N GLU A 93 -15.57 -5.83 -10.34
CA GLU A 93 -15.46 -7.07 -11.11
C GLU A 93 -15.68 -6.77 -12.61
N GLY A 94 -14.72 -7.10 -13.47
CA GLY A 94 -14.85 -6.89 -14.92
C GLY A 94 -13.55 -7.15 -15.69
N PRO A 95 -13.58 -7.11 -17.05
CA PRO A 95 -12.38 -7.29 -17.85
C PRO A 95 -11.41 -6.14 -17.61
N TRP A 96 -10.34 -6.43 -16.88
CA TRP A 96 -9.26 -5.47 -16.66
C TRP A 96 -8.51 -5.26 -17.96
N LYS A 97 -8.35 -3.99 -18.37
CA LYS A 97 -7.39 -3.69 -19.43
C LYS A 97 -5.99 -4.05 -18.92
N THR A 98 -5.24 -4.81 -19.72
CA THR A 98 -3.89 -5.22 -19.38
C THR A 98 -3.04 -3.99 -19.05
N PHE A 99 -2.41 -4.03 -17.88
CA PHE A 99 -1.45 -3.03 -17.46
C PHE A 99 -0.11 -3.33 -18.11
N VAL A 100 0.04 -2.92 -19.37
CA VAL A 100 1.33 -2.82 -20.09
C VAL A 100 1.58 -1.37 -20.50
#